data_AF-A0A7S4PUA2-F1
#
_entry.id   AF-A0A7S4PUA2-F1
#
_cell.length_a   1.000
_cell.length_b   1.000
_cell.length_c   1.000
_cell.angle_alpha   90.00
_cell.angle_beta   90.00
_cell.angle_gamma   90.00
#
_symmetry.space_group_name_H-M   'P 1'
#
loop_
_entity.id
_entity.type
_entity.pdbx_description
1 polymer ?
#
loop_
_entity_poly.entity_id
_entity_poly.type
_entity_poly.pdbx_seq_one_letter_code
_entity_poly.pdbx_strand_id
1 'polypeptide(L)'
;AESGCGSHYFSRFRQLVADYYSTGRARPALIDMFPRVLGNFEARLRLCAPAALQAMLLQIEERAAMEPAELTADRAVVYALRVQHAVEDGLLTGADARAWPLEPGLERVRRANLQRRP
;
A
#
# COMPACT_ATOMS: atom_id res chain seq x y z
N ALA A 1 -14.45 -12.97 17.18
CA ALA A 1 -13.21 -13.08 16.40
C ALA A 1 -13.05 -11.77 15.62
N GLU A 2 -11.93 -11.06 15.79
CA GLU A 2 -11.69 -9.82 15.05
C GLU A 2 -11.59 -10.13 13.55
N SER A 3 -12.61 -9.74 12.79
CA SER A 3 -12.66 -9.87 11.33
C SER A 3 -12.26 -8.54 10.67
N GLY A 4 -11.86 -8.61 9.40
CA GLY A 4 -11.47 -7.44 8.63
C GLY A 4 -10.23 -6.72 9.19
N CYS A 5 -10.17 -5.38 9.04
CA CYS A 5 -9.00 -4.58 9.40
C CYS A 5 -8.55 -4.66 10.87
N GLY A 6 -9.43 -5.01 11.80
CA GLY A 6 -9.09 -5.16 13.22
C GLY A 6 -8.29 -6.42 13.53
N SER A 7 -8.29 -7.42 12.64
CA SER A 7 -7.61 -8.69 12.90
C SER A 7 -6.12 -8.53 13.21
N HIS A 8 -5.58 -9.40 14.08
CA HIS A 8 -4.15 -9.43 14.40
C HIS A 8 -3.25 -9.47 13.15
N TYR A 9 -3.71 -10.11 12.07
CA TYR A 9 -3.00 -10.13 10.79
C TYR A 9 -2.80 -8.72 10.21
N PHE A 10 -3.86 -7.94 10.03
CA PHE A 10 -3.73 -6.59 9.46
C PHE A 10 -3.18 -5.57 10.46
N SER A 11 -3.46 -5.73 11.75
CA SER A 11 -2.86 -4.91 12.82
C SER A 11 -1.33 -5.05 12.85
N ARG A 12 -0.82 -6.29 12.75
CA ARG A 12 0.63 -6.54 12.63
C ARG A 12 1.20 -5.94 11.35
N PHE A 13 0.51 -6.09 10.23
CA PHE A 13 0.94 -5.50 8.97
C PHE A 13 1.05 -3.97 9.08
N ARG A 14 0.01 -3.31 9.59
CA ARG A 14 0.00 -1.85 9.82
C ARG A 14 1.18 -1.38 10.65
N GLN A 15 1.50 -2.09 11.74
CA GLN A 15 2.65 -1.75 12.58
C GLN A 15 3.97 -1.86 11.82
N LEU A 16 4.19 -2.94 11.07
CA LEU A 16 5.41 -3.12 10.27
C LEU A 16 5.59 -2.01 9.23
N VAL A 17 4.49 -1.56 8.62
CA VAL A 17 4.52 -0.47 7.65
C VAL A 17 4.81 0.88 8.34
N ALA A 18 4.18 1.15 9.49
CA ALA A 18 4.47 2.35 10.28
C ALA A 18 5.94 2.40 10.73
N ASP A 19 6.50 1.27 11.18
CA ASP A 19 7.92 1.14 11.50
C ASP A 19 8.80 1.41 10.28
N TYR A 20 8.43 0.88 9.10
CA TYR A 20 9.17 1.11 7.86
C TYR A 20 9.22 2.59 7.48
N TYR A 21 8.10 3.31 7.51
CA TYR A 21 8.10 4.73 7.13
C TYR A 21 8.77 5.63 8.18
N SER A 22 8.68 5.29 9.47
CA SER A 22 9.34 6.06 10.54
C SER A 22 10.87 5.84 10.59
N THR A 23 11.35 4.65 10.25
CA THR A 23 12.78 4.31 10.33
C THR A 23 13.49 4.31 8.97
N GLY A 24 12.74 4.21 7.88
CA GLY A 24 13.25 3.98 6.53
C GLY A 24 13.76 2.55 6.28
N ARG A 25 13.66 1.63 7.24
CA ARG A 25 14.21 0.27 7.13
C ARG A 25 13.11 -0.78 7.03
N ALA A 26 13.10 -1.52 5.93
CA ALA A 26 12.18 -2.65 5.77
C ALA A 26 12.66 -3.85 6.61
N ARG A 27 11.82 -4.31 7.54
CA ARG A 27 12.10 -5.54 8.31
C ARG A 27 11.81 -6.77 7.45
N PRO A 28 12.51 -7.91 7.62
CA PRO A 28 12.22 -9.14 6.88
C PRO A 28 10.75 -9.55 6.95
N ALA A 29 10.13 -9.40 8.13
CA ALA A 29 8.72 -9.68 8.31
C ALA A 29 7.79 -8.82 7.43
N LEU A 30 8.17 -7.59 7.08
CA LEU A 30 7.40 -6.77 6.16
C LEU A 30 7.52 -7.31 4.72
N ILE A 31 8.75 -7.62 4.31
CA ILE A 31 9.10 -8.16 2.99
C ILE A 31 8.35 -9.47 2.74
N ASP A 32 8.23 -10.34 3.75
CA ASP A 32 7.48 -11.59 3.64
C ASP A 32 5.96 -11.39 3.62
N MET A 33 5.47 -10.31 4.24
CA MET A 33 4.04 -10.14 4.52
C MET A 33 3.30 -9.39 3.42
N PHE A 34 3.85 -8.31 2.87
CA PHE A 34 3.13 -7.54 1.84
C PHE A 34 2.83 -8.39 0.57
N PRO A 35 3.70 -9.31 0.09
CA PRO A 35 3.36 -10.17 -1.04
C PRO A 35 2.21 -11.14 -0.71
N ARG A 36 2.10 -11.59 0.54
CA ARG A 36 0.99 -12.45 0.99
C ARG A 36 -0.34 -11.68 1.05
N VAL A 37 -0.29 -10.39 1.38
CA VAL A 37 -1.47 -9.51 1.26
C VAL A 37 -1.86 -9.37 -0.22
N LEU A 38 -0.89 -9.20 -1.12
CA LEU A 38 -1.14 -9.07 -2.55
C LEU A 38 -1.62 -10.35 -3.24
N GLY A 39 -1.17 -11.53 -2.78
CA GLY A 39 -1.50 -12.82 -3.41
C GLY A 39 -3.00 -13.12 -3.51
N ASN A 40 -3.84 -12.43 -2.74
CA ASN A 40 -5.31 -12.47 -2.85
C ASN A 40 -5.91 -11.06 -2.80
N PHE A 41 -5.37 -10.13 -3.59
CA PHE A 41 -5.67 -8.70 -3.50
C PHE A 41 -7.16 -8.39 -3.37
N GLU A 42 -8.02 -8.89 -4.28
CA GLU A 42 -9.46 -8.57 -4.27
C GLU A 42 -10.16 -9.03 -2.98
N ALA A 43 -9.83 -10.24 -2.51
CA ALA A 43 -10.39 -10.74 -1.25
C ALA A 43 -9.86 -9.91 -0.06
N ARG A 44 -8.59 -9.50 -0.08
CA ARG A 44 -8.00 -8.66 0.97
C ARG A 44 -8.52 -7.23 0.92
N LEU A 45 -8.85 -6.69 -0.25
CA LEU A 45 -9.47 -5.38 -0.42
C LEU A 45 -10.86 -5.36 0.23
N ARG A 46 -11.66 -6.40 0.01
CA ARG A 46 -12.98 -6.55 0.65
C ARG A 46 -12.92 -6.76 2.16
N LEU A 47 -11.84 -7.35 2.68
CA LEU A 47 -11.66 -7.57 4.12
C LEU A 47 -11.04 -6.37 4.83
N CYS A 48 -10.03 -5.75 4.22
CA CYS A 48 -9.36 -4.57 4.71
C CYS A 48 -8.73 -3.79 3.55
N ALA A 49 -9.52 -2.89 2.97
CA ALA A 49 -9.10 -2.06 1.85
C ALA A 49 -7.78 -1.31 2.09
N PRO A 50 -7.58 -0.59 3.21
CA PRO A 50 -6.35 0.16 3.40
C PRO A 50 -5.11 -0.75 3.48
N ALA A 51 -5.24 -1.98 4.00
CA ALA A 51 -4.13 -2.93 4.01
C ALA A 51 -3.75 -3.40 2.60
N ALA A 52 -4.75 -3.73 1.77
CA ALA A 52 -4.50 -4.16 0.39
C ALA A 52 -3.86 -3.03 -0.44
N LEU A 53 -4.39 -1.82 -0.31
CA LEU A 53 -3.86 -0.62 -0.97
C LEU A 53 -2.44 -0.31 -0.49
N GLN A 54 -2.18 -0.41 0.81
CA GLN A 54 -0.83 -0.22 1.35
C GLN A 54 0.17 -1.25 0.82
N ALA A 55 -0.23 -2.51 0.68
CA ALA A 55 0.62 -3.55 0.11
C ALA A 55 0.92 -3.27 -1.39
N MET A 56 -0.07 -2.77 -2.14
CA MET A 56 0.12 -2.33 -3.51
C MET A 56 1.11 -1.15 -3.60
N LEU A 57 1.00 -0.16 -2.71
CA LEU A 57 1.97 0.95 -2.65
C LEU A 57 3.39 0.45 -2.39
N LEU A 58 3.58 -0.47 -1.44
CA LEU A 58 4.91 -1.03 -1.15
C LEU A 58 5.49 -1.75 -2.38
N GLN A 59 4.67 -2.48 -3.13
CA GLN A 59 5.11 -3.11 -4.37
C GLN A 59 5.48 -2.07 -5.44
N ILE A 60 4.74 -0.97 -5.54
CA ILE A 60 5.08 0.12 -6.46
C ILE A 60 6.40 0.77 -6.03
N GLU A 61 6.59 1.06 -4.73
CA GLU A 61 7.83 1.61 -4.19
C GLU A 61 9.05 0.72 -4.49
N GLU A 62 8.93 -0.59 -4.23
CA GLU A 62 9.99 -1.56 -4.49
C GLU A 62 10.40 -1.55 -5.98
N ARG A 63 9.42 -1.55 -6.88
CA ARG A 63 9.66 -1.60 -8.33
C ARG A 63 10.09 -0.25 -8.90
N ALA A 64 9.67 0.87 -8.31
CA ALA A 64 10.04 2.20 -8.75
C ALA A 64 11.56 2.43 -8.72
N ALA A 65 12.29 1.71 -7.86
CA ALA A 65 13.75 1.75 -7.83
C ALA A 65 14.42 0.98 -8.99
N MET A 66 13.74 0.03 -9.62
CA MET A 66 14.32 -0.87 -10.61
C MET A 66 13.81 -0.64 -12.03
N GLU A 67 12.70 0.08 -12.19
CA GLU A 67 11.96 0.14 -13.46
C GLU A 67 11.89 1.54 -14.07
N PRO A 68 11.59 1.63 -15.38
CA PRO A 68 11.32 2.90 -16.05
C PRO A 68 10.21 3.71 -15.36
N ALA A 69 10.30 5.03 -15.44
CA ALA A 69 9.35 5.96 -14.80
C ALA A 69 7.93 5.77 -15.35
N GLU A 70 7.79 5.42 -16.62
CA GLU A 70 6.52 5.17 -17.29
C GLU A 70 5.75 4.02 -16.63
N LEU A 71 6.43 2.90 -16.34
CA LEU A 71 5.80 1.75 -15.67
C LEU A 71 5.35 2.07 -14.25
N THR A 72 6.12 2.92 -13.56
CA THR A 72 5.76 3.38 -12.21
C THR A 72 4.55 4.31 -12.26
N ALA A 73 4.48 5.20 -13.27
CA ALA A 73 3.33 6.06 -13.52
C ALA A 73 2.07 5.25 -13.83
N ASP A 74 2.15 4.25 -14.72
CA ASP A 74 1.02 3.37 -15.03
C ASP A 74 0.47 2.68 -13.78
N ARG A 75 1.34 2.15 -12.92
CA ARG A 75 0.89 1.55 -11.65
C ARG A 75 0.30 2.54 -10.68
N ALA A 76 0.81 3.77 -10.64
CA ALA A 76 0.21 4.82 -9.82
C ALA A 76 -1.20 5.18 -10.31
N VAL A 77 -1.46 5.15 -11.63
CA VAL A 77 -2.81 5.30 -12.20
C VAL A 77 -3.71 4.14 -11.78
N VAL A 78 -3.25 2.90 -11.91
CA VAL A 78 -4.03 1.73 -11.44
C VAL A 78 -4.32 1.84 -9.95
N TYR A 79 -3.33 2.22 -9.13
CA TYR A 79 -3.51 2.44 -7.71
C TYR A 79 -4.60 3.49 -7.42
N ALA A 80 -4.58 4.64 -8.11
CA ALA A 80 -5.57 5.69 -7.95
C ALA A 80 -6.99 5.20 -8.28
N LEU A 81 -7.16 4.44 -9.37
CA LEU A 81 -8.44 3.83 -9.73
C LEU A 81 -8.93 2.85 -8.65
N ARG A 82 -8.02 2.06 -8.06
CA ARG A 82 -8.37 1.14 -6.96
C ARG A 82 -8.79 1.87 -5.70
N VAL A 83 -8.16 2.99 -5.36
CA VAL A 83 -8.59 3.86 -4.27
C VAL A 83 -9.99 4.41 -4.53
N GLN A 84 -10.22 4.95 -5.74
CA GLN A 84 -11.52 5.50 -6.12
C GLN A 84 -12.63 4.46 -5.99
N HIS A 85 -12.48 3.29 -6.60
CA HIS A 85 -13.48 2.23 -6.49
C HIS A 85 -13.68 1.77 -5.04
N ALA A 86 -12.63 1.66 -4.24
CA ALA A 86 -12.77 1.28 -2.83
C ALA A 86 -13.55 2.33 -2.01
N VAL A 87 -13.46 3.61 -2.36
CA VAL A 87 -14.27 4.68 -1.74
C VAL A 87 -15.72 4.60 -2.22
N GLU A 88 -15.95 4.45 -3.52
CA GLU A 88 -17.28 4.34 -4.13
C GLU A 88 -18.06 3.13 -3.60
N ASP A 89 -17.38 2.00 -3.40
CA ASP A 89 -17.94 0.76 -2.83
C ASP A 89 -18.07 0.81 -1.29
N GLY A 90 -17.64 1.89 -0.63
CA GLY A 90 -17.67 2.04 0.82
C GLY A 90 -16.69 1.14 1.59
N LEU A 91 -15.70 0.55 0.91
CA LEU A 91 -14.66 -0.30 1.49
C LEU A 91 -13.53 0.50 2.16
N LEU A 92 -13.34 1.76 1.76
CA LEU A 92 -12.35 2.68 2.30
C LEU A 92 -13.01 3.97 2.77
N THR A 93 -13.01 4.23 4.08
CA THR A 93 -13.46 5.51 4.63
C THR A 93 -12.29 6.49 4.78
N GLY A 94 -12.60 7.78 4.95
CA GLY A 94 -11.58 8.77 5.29
C GLY A 94 -10.87 8.50 6.63
N ALA A 95 -11.55 7.84 7.58
CA ALA A 95 -10.92 7.43 8.84
C ALA A 95 -9.92 6.29 8.63
N ASP A 96 -10.26 5.30 7.79
CA ASP A 96 -9.36 4.21 7.42
C ASP A 96 -8.13 4.72 6.70
N ALA A 97 -8.31 5.65 5.75
CA ALA A 97 -7.21 6.25 5.00
C ALA A 97 -6.23 6.99 5.90
N ARG A 98 -6.70 7.69 6.94
CA ARG A 98 -5.86 8.39 7.93
C ARG A 98 -5.19 7.44 8.93
N ALA A 99 -5.81 6.30 9.21
CA ALA A 99 -5.28 5.31 10.15
C ALA A 99 -4.12 4.48 9.57
N TRP A 100 -3.90 4.55 8.25
CA TRP A 100 -2.85 3.83 7.54
C TRP A 100 -1.88 4.80 6.87
N PRO A 101 -0.58 4.47 6.76
CA PRO A 101 0.44 5.37 6.23
C PRO A 101 0.46 5.39 4.68
N LEU A 102 -0.70 5.58 4.06
CA LEU A 102 -0.86 5.61 2.60
C LEU A 102 -0.19 6.85 1.97
N GLU A 103 -0.29 8.00 2.64
CA GLU A 103 0.31 9.27 2.19
C GLU A 103 1.85 9.22 2.10
N PRO A 104 2.59 8.75 3.13
CA PRO A 104 4.03 8.53 3.03
C PRO A 104 4.45 7.66 1.83
N GLY A 105 3.70 6.59 1.54
CA GLY A 105 3.99 5.71 0.40
C GLY A 105 3.80 6.42 -0.94
N LEU A 106 2.69 7.12 -1.10
CA LEU A 106 2.41 7.94 -2.29
C LEU A 106 3.49 9.00 -2.53
N GLU A 107 3.96 9.66 -1.48
CA GLU A 107 5.01 10.67 -1.60
C GLU A 107 6.35 10.07 -2.05
N ARG A 108 6.70 8.87 -1.57
CA ARG A 108 7.89 8.15 -2.04
C ARG A 108 7.80 7.76 -3.52
N VAL A 109 6.64 7.24 -3.95
CA VAL A 109 6.40 6.91 -5.37
C VAL A 109 6.48 8.16 -6.25
N ARG A 110 5.88 9.27 -5.81
CA ARG A 110 5.93 10.56 -6.52
C ARG A 110 7.37 11.04 -6.67
N ARG A 111 8.15 11.02 -5.59
CA ARG A 111 9.55 11.44 -5.61
C ARG A 111 10.40 10.59 -6.55
N ALA A 112 10.22 9.27 -6.51
CA ALA A 112 10.93 8.35 -7.40
C ALA A 112 10.63 8.65 -8.88
N ASN A 113 9.37 8.97 -9.21
CA ASN A 113 8.98 9.35 -10.57
C ASN A 113 9.56 10.70 -11.00
N LEU A 114 9.58 11.71 -10.13
CA LEU A 114 10.12 13.04 -10.47
C LEU A 114 11.64 13.02 -10.71
N GLN A 115 12.38 12.23 -9.94
CA GLN A 115 13.83 12.12 -10.06
C GLN A 115 14.31 11.40 -11.33
N ARG A 116 13.41 10.70 -12.03
CA ARG A 116 13.71 9.88 -13.21
C ARG A 116 13.22 10.48 -14.52
N ARG A 117 12.59 11.66 -14.48
CA ARG A 117 12.21 12.39 -15.70
C ARG A 117 13.47 12.99 -16.34
N PRO A 118 13.69 12.79 -17.65
CA PRO A 118 14.83 13.36 -18.36
C PRO A 118 14.81 14.89 -18.42
#